data_AF-A0A4W5LCR4-F1
#
_entry.id   AF-A0A4W5LCR4-F1
#
_cell.length_a   1.000
_cell.length_b   1.000
_cell.length_c   1.000
_cell.angle_alpha   90.00
_cell.angle_beta   90.00
_cell.angle_gamma   90.00
#
_symmetry.space_group_name_H-M   'P 1'
#
loop_
_entity.id
_entity.type
_entity.pdbx_description
1 polymer ?
#
loop_
_entity_poly.entity_id
_entity_poly.type
_entity_poly.pdbx_seq_one_letter_code
_entity_poly.pdbx_strand_id
1 'polypeptide(L)'
;MKRAAAKHLIERYFCQLTEGCGNGACTNEFCASCLGFQPLDHNTAAIRALELYKMNSKLCDLHPSAAFPDNDSAKETHPALLGDRHGKMTDHKDNLFPPREDFREVHYLTEEKVYEILSICEGKKDYSPLIRVIGRIFSSADGLVQSFRKDKEQHPNTKEQRKTHQDKDEDKDEDDKERTTAMEQESEESEASASMEGATGSTENRLSPVDVSVDIEAVRRVYDRLLSDEKIESAFLNALVYLTPNVELDLTYLDVYDTNPDYLNIFVIVMENSNLHSPEYLEMAMPLFCKCMSKLPLPALAKLTRLWSRYSVEHIRRMMETFQQLITYTVISNEYDSDSLVNDDECVVAAAKCLKVPVLISNCLGQSDLTDMLLPCNLLAIPRSRTKAYYNT
;
A
#
# COMPACT_ATOMS: atom_id res chain seq x y z
N MET A 1 13.35 -13.61 -20.63
CA MET A 1 13.94 -14.94 -20.33
C MET A 1 15.44 -14.92 -20.03
N LYS A 2 16.31 -14.35 -20.89
CA LYS A 2 17.78 -14.40 -20.69
C LYS A 2 18.29 -13.77 -19.39
N ARG A 3 17.63 -12.73 -18.86
CA ARG A 3 18.02 -12.05 -17.59
C ARG A 3 17.75 -12.91 -16.34
N ALA A 4 16.66 -13.69 -16.32
CA ALA A 4 16.33 -14.56 -15.19
C ALA A 4 17.33 -15.74 -15.07
N ALA A 5 17.73 -16.31 -16.20
CA ALA A 5 18.76 -17.35 -16.24
C ALA A 5 20.15 -16.85 -15.76
N ALA A 6 20.50 -15.60 -16.12
CA ALA A 6 21.73 -14.97 -15.65
C ALA A 6 21.70 -14.72 -14.13
N LYS A 7 20.57 -14.23 -13.60
CA LYS A 7 20.37 -14.01 -12.16
C LYS A 7 20.57 -15.32 -11.37
N HIS A 8 19.89 -16.39 -11.77
CA HIS A 8 20.03 -17.70 -11.11
C HIS A 8 21.46 -18.25 -11.17
N LEU A 9 22.19 -18.02 -12.26
CA LEU A 9 23.56 -18.52 -12.36
C LEU A 9 24.51 -17.75 -11.42
N ILE A 10 24.33 -16.43 -11.31
CA ILE A 10 25.10 -15.57 -10.39
C ILE A 10 24.79 -15.94 -8.93
N GLU A 11 23.52 -16.17 -8.58
CA GLU A 11 23.11 -16.64 -7.25
C GLU A 11 23.77 -17.97 -6.88
N ARG A 12 23.87 -18.91 -7.82
CA ARG A 12 24.58 -20.18 -7.56
C ARG A 12 26.08 -19.99 -7.31
N TYR A 13 26.75 -19.08 -8.05
CA TYR A 13 28.15 -18.75 -7.75
C TYR A 13 28.29 -18.09 -6.39
N PHE A 14 27.33 -17.26 -5.99
CA PHE A 14 27.32 -16.64 -4.68
C PHE A 14 27.20 -17.68 -3.56
N CYS A 15 26.20 -18.57 -3.62
CA CYS A 15 26.04 -19.67 -2.67
C CYS A 15 27.26 -20.61 -2.64
N GLN A 16 27.90 -20.87 -3.79
CA GLN A 16 29.12 -21.68 -3.83
C GLN A 16 30.29 -21.03 -3.05
N LEU A 17 30.38 -19.70 -3.02
CA LEU A 17 31.42 -18.95 -2.32
C LEU A 17 31.11 -18.72 -0.83
N THR A 18 29.83 -18.69 -0.44
CA THR A 18 29.40 -18.43 0.94
C THR A 18 29.09 -19.70 1.74
N GLU A 19 28.39 -20.66 1.13
CA GLU A 19 27.91 -21.90 1.75
C GLU A 19 28.68 -23.13 1.23
N GLY A 20 29.10 -23.08 -0.03
CA GLY A 20 29.78 -24.19 -0.70
C GLY A 20 28.81 -25.24 -1.23
N CYS A 21 29.35 -26.32 -1.81
CA CYS A 21 28.54 -27.38 -2.42
C CYS A 21 28.18 -28.53 -1.46
N GLY A 22 28.66 -28.48 -0.22
CA GLY A 22 28.43 -29.50 0.81
C GLY A 22 29.26 -30.79 0.63
N ASN A 23 30.14 -30.86 -0.36
CA ASN A 23 31.03 -32.00 -0.57
C ASN A 23 32.36 -31.80 0.18
N GLY A 24 32.65 -32.65 1.16
CA GLY A 24 33.89 -32.61 1.94
C GLY A 24 35.17 -32.94 1.16
N ALA A 25 35.05 -33.47 -0.06
CA ALA A 25 36.17 -33.72 -0.98
C ALA A 25 36.13 -32.80 -2.21
N CYS A 26 35.55 -31.60 -2.09
CA CYS A 26 35.47 -30.65 -3.19
C CYS A 26 36.88 -30.20 -3.62
N THR A 27 37.18 -30.37 -4.91
CA THR A 27 38.46 -29.94 -5.53
C THR A 27 38.35 -28.58 -6.24
N ASN A 28 37.21 -27.89 -6.10
CA ASN A 28 37.01 -26.59 -6.75
C ASN A 28 37.64 -25.49 -5.88
N GLU A 29 38.60 -24.76 -6.45
CA GLU A 29 39.29 -23.65 -5.78
C GLU A 29 38.37 -22.47 -5.43
N PHE A 30 37.21 -22.35 -6.09
CA PHE A 30 36.23 -21.29 -5.88
C PHE A 30 34.99 -21.76 -5.13
N CYS A 31 35.16 -22.66 -4.16
CA CYS A 31 34.06 -23.23 -3.38
C CYS A 31 34.38 -23.25 -1.89
N ALA A 32 33.44 -22.78 -1.05
CA ALA A 32 33.61 -22.72 0.40
C ALA A 32 33.79 -24.11 1.06
N SER A 33 33.32 -25.18 0.42
CA SER A 33 33.52 -26.56 0.90
C SER A 33 34.92 -27.13 0.59
N CYS A 34 35.77 -26.40 -0.15
CA CYS A 34 37.15 -26.83 -0.42
C CYS A 34 38.07 -26.45 0.74
N LEU A 35 38.94 -27.39 1.16
CA LEU A 35 39.87 -27.22 2.29
C LEU A 35 40.89 -26.07 2.10
N GLY A 36 41.07 -25.60 0.86
CA GLY A 36 41.98 -24.49 0.52
C GLY A 36 41.29 -23.13 0.37
N PHE A 37 39.97 -23.04 0.56
CA PHE A 37 39.23 -21.80 0.34
C PHE A 37 39.25 -20.89 1.57
N GLN A 38 39.55 -19.61 1.37
CA GLN A 38 39.46 -18.60 2.42
C GLN A 38 38.04 -18.01 2.46
N PRO A 39 37.39 -17.97 3.63
CA PRO A 39 36.08 -17.35 3.76
C PRO A 39 36.09 -15.89 3.30
N LEU A 40 35.12 -15.53 2.46
CA LEU A 40 34.94 -14.18 1.94
C LEU A 40 33.79 -13.49 2.69
N ASP A 41 33.84 -12.16 2.80
CA ASP A 41 32.67 -11.38 3.19
C ASP A 41 31.61 -11.39 2.07
N HIS A 42 30.37 -11.07 2.41
CA HIS A 42 29.24 -11.16 1.48
C HIS A 42 29.39 -10.21 0.28
N ASN A 43 29.94 -9.02 0.48
CA ASN A 43 30.12 -8.05 -0.61
C ASN A 43 31.22 -8.52 -1.57
N THR A 44 32.33 -9.04 -1.04
CA THR A 44 33.40 -9.64 -1.84
C THR A 44 32.93 -10.91 -2.55
N ALA A 45 32.12 -11.76 -1.89
CA ALA A 45 31.53 -12.94 -2.52
C ALA A 45 30.60 -12.57 -3.70
N ALA A 46 29.80 -11.50 -3.56
CA ALA A 46 28.95 -11.00 -4.65
C ALA A 46 29.76 -10.48 -5.85
N ILE A 47 30.84 -9.74 -5.60
CA ILE A 47 31.76 -9.26 -6.65
C ILE A 47 32.44 -10.45 -7.34
N ARG A 48 32.95 -11.41 -6.58
CA ARG A 48 33.56 -12.63 -7.12
C ARG A 48 32.58 -13.51 -7.89
N ALA A 49 31.32 -13.59 -7.47
CA ALA A 49 30.27 -14.31 -8.21
C ALA A 49 30.01 -13.69 -9.60
N LEU A 50 30.02 -12.36 -9.69
CA LEU A 50 29.92 -11.65 -10.98
C LEU A 50 31.14 -11.89 -11.88
N GLU A 51 32.35 -11.95 -11.30
CA GLU A 51 33.57 -12.29 -12.05
C GLU A 51 33.55 -13.73 -12.58
N LEU A 52 33.15 -14.69 -11.75
CA LEU A 52 33.05 -16.11 -12.14
C LEU A 52 31.98 -16.33 -13.22
N TYR A 53 30.86 -15.60 -13.16
CA TYR A 53 29.85 -15.59 -14.20
C TYR A 53 30.40 -15.04 -15.52
N LYS A 54 31.15 -13.93 -15.50
CA LYS A 54 31.78 -13.36 -16.70
C LYS A 54 32.81 -14.30 -17.34
N MET A 55 33.53 -15.06 -16.53
CA MET A 55 34.57 -15.99 -16.99
C MET A 55 34.04 -17.41 -17.27
N ASN A 56 32.74 -17.67 -17.09
CA ASN A 56 32.10 -18.98 -17.19
C ASN A 56 32.88 -20.08 -16.45
N SER A 57 33.26 -19.80 -15.21
CA SER A 57 34.03 -20.73 -14.38
C SER A 57 33.25 -22.01 -14.06
N LYS A 58 33.91 -23.04 -13.53
CA LYS A 58 33.24 -24.31 -13.21
C LYS A 58 32.38 -24.15 -11.95
N LEU A 59 31.09 -24.42 -12.10
CA LEU A 59 30.12 -24.51 -11.00
C LEU A 59 30.13 -25.93 -10.43
N CYS A 60 30.00 -26.07 -9.12
CA CYS A 60 29.87 -27.38 -8.47
C CYS A 60 28.42 -27.90 -8.62
N ASP A 61 28.27 -29.20 -8.86
CA ASP A 61 26.97 -29.85 -8.81
C ASP A 61 26.52 -29.98 -7.35
N LEU A 62 25.31 -29.53 -7.05
CA LEU A 62 24.71 -29.64 -5.71
C LEU A 62 24.41 -31.11 -5.41
N HIS A 63 24.95 -31.64 -4.30
CA HIS A 63 24.70 -33.01 -3.88
C HIS A 63 23.36 -33.11 -3.11
N PRO A 64 22.49 -34.09 -3.41
CA PRO A 64 21.09 -34.13 -2.92
C PRO A 64 20.89 -34.41 -1.42
N SER A 65 21.95 -34.35 -0.59
CA SER A 65 21.81 -34.44 0.88
C SER A 65 21.49 -33.10 1.54
N ALA A 66 21.57 -31.99 0.81
CA ALA A 66 20.99 -30.72 1.21
C ALA A 66 19.61 -30.60 0.56
N ALA A 67 18.64 -31.35 1.10
CA ALA A 67 17.25 -31.18 0.73
C ALA A 67 16.80 -29.78 1.16
N PHE A 68 16.59 -28.90 0.18
CA PHE A 68 15.80 -27.70 0.38
C PHE A 68 14.33 -28.11 0.55
N PRO A 69 13.62 -27.61 1.56
CA PRO A 69 12.18 -27.43 1.41
C PRO A 69 11.98 -26.46 0.24
N ASP A 70 11.16 -26.85 -0.73
CA ASP A 70 10.59 -25.90 -1.68
C ASP A 70 9.90 -24.79 -0.89
N ASN A 71 10.47 -23.59 -0.89
CA ASN A 71 9.71 -22.39 -0.60
C ASN A 71 10.36 -21.15 -1.16
N ASP A 72 9.59 -20.47 -2.00
CA ASP A 72 9.60 -19.03 -2.14
C ASP A 72 9.82 -18.35 -0.79
N SER A 73 10.83 -17.47 -0.71
CA SER A 73 10.85 -16.22 0.08
C SER A 73 12.27 -15.88 0.48
N ALA A 74 12.95 -15.12 -0.37
CA ALA A 74 14.09 -14.32 0.06
C ALA A 74 13.56 -13.10 0.84
N LYS A 75 13.74 -13.09 2.16
CA LYS A 75 14.00 -11.85 2.89
C LYS A 75 15.26 -12.05 3.72
N GLU A 76 16.30 -11.38 3.24
CA GLU A 76 17.56 -11.14 3.90
C GLU A 76 17.34 -10.53 5.29
N THR A 77 18.06 -11.06 6.25
CA THR A 77 18.32 -10.41 7.53
C THR A 77 19.74 -9.87 7.48
N HIS A 78 19.91 -8.57 7.61
CA HIS A 78 21.12 -8.01 8.20
C HIS A 78 20.90 -7.88 9.71
N PRO A 79 21.90 -8.26 10.52
CA PRO A 79 22.26 -7.44 11.66
C PRO A 79 23.75 -7.08 11.64
N ALA A 80 24.00 -5.87 12.12
CA ALA A 80 25.31 -5.31 12.41
C ALA A 80 26.09 -6.16 13.43
N LEU A 81 27.42 -6.18 13.24
CA LEU A 81 28.40 -6.86 14.08
C LEU A 81 28.86 -6.01 15.26
N LEU A 82 29.22 -6.78 16.29
CA LEU A 82 29.84 -6.51 17.58
C LEU A 82 31.13 -5.70 17.56
N GLY A 83 31.30 -4.92 18.63
CA GLY A 83 32.61 -4.54 19.19
C GLY A 83 32.97 -5.43 20.39
N ASP A 84 34.21 -5.90 20.35
CA ASP A 84 34.94 -6.91 21.13
C ASP A 84 35.17 -6.61 22.63
N ARG A 85 35.31 -7.66 23.48
CA ARG A 85 36.47 -7.90 24.39
C ARG A 85 36.29 -9.04 25.43
N HIS A 86 37.29 -9.93 25.41
CA HIS A 86 37.80 -10.91 26.39
C HIS A 86 37.35 -10.88 27.87
N GLY A 87 37.10 -12.08 28.45
CA GLY A 87 37.20 -12.33 29.90
C GLY A 87 36.58 -13.63 30.43
N LYS A 88 37.43 -14.60 30.80
CA LYS A 88 37.23 -15.78 31.69
C LYS A 88 35.85 -16.08 32.33
N MET A 89 35.37 -17.30 32.06
CA MET A 89 34.86 -18.34 32.97
C MET A 89 34.58 -17.96 34.44
N THR A 90 33.31 -17.99 34.85
CA THR A 90 32.78 -18.68 36.06
C THR A 90 31.25 -18.79 35.98
N ASP A 91 30.74 -20.01 36.16
CA ASP A 91 29.36 -20.27 36.59
C ASP A 91 29.05 -19.48 37.86
N HIS A 92 27.95 -18.71 37.87
CA HIS A 92 27.03 -18.55 39.00
C HIS A 92 25.93 -17.51 38.66
N LYS A 93 24.67 -17.94 38.87
CA LYS A 93 23.45 -17.20 39.21
C LYS A 93 23.48 -15.67 39.06
N ASP A 94 22.56 -15.19 38.21
CA ASP A 94 21.63 -14.07 38.42
C ASP A 94 21.50 -13.25 37.14
N ASN A 95 20.36 -13.39 36.44
CA ASN A 95 19.76 -12.29 35.68
C ASN A 95 18.27 -12.59 35.45
N LEU A 96 17.47 -11.97 36.32
CA LEU A 96 16.03 -11.77 36.19
C LEU A 96 15.76 -10.89 34.95
N PHE A 97 15.50 -11.48 33.79
CA PHE A 97 14.75 -10.81 32.72
C PHE A 97 13.77 -11.80 32.09
N PRO A 98 12.47 -11.50 32.04
CA PRO A 98 11.50 -12.40 31.42
C PRO A 98 11.71 -12.44 29.89
N PRO A 99 11.30 -13.54 29.22
CA PRO A 99 11.44 -13.67 27.77
C PRO A 99 10.73 -12.52 27.06
N ARG A 100 11.42 -11.82 26.15
CA ARG A 100 10.76 -10.84 25.27
C ARG A 100 9.79 -11.59 24.38
N GLU A 101 8.51 -11.25 24.47
CA GLU A 101 7.47 -11.70 23.54
C GLU A 101 7.74 -11.06 22.18
N ASP A 102 8.58 -11.72 21.41
CA ASP A 102 8.93 -11.34 20.05
C ASP A 102 7.80 -11.85 19.15
N PHE A 103 6.79 -11.02 18.87
CA PHE A 103 5.65 -11.28 17.98
C PHE A 103 6.07 -11.49 16.51
N ARG A 104 7.11 -12.29 16.25
CA ARG A 104 7.79 -12.44 14.97
C ARG A 104 6.91 -13.08 13.90
N GLU A 105 5.90 -13.83 14.29
CA GLU A 105 4.98 -14.53 13.39
C GLU A 105 3.81 -13.66 12.89
N VAL A 106 3.67 -12.43 13.40
CA VAL A 106 2.56 -11.54 13.00
C VAL A 106 2.88 -10.84 11.67
N HIS A 107 2.29 -11.32 10.58
CA HIS A 107 2.51 -10.77 9.23
C HIS A 107 1.47 -9.72 8.78
N TYR A 108 0.32 -9.67 9.44
CA TYR A 108 -0.76 -8.71 9.20
C TYR A 108 -1.39 -8.28 10.53
N LEU A 109 -2.07 -7.13 10.56
CA LEU A 109 -2.74 -6.63 11.74
C LEU A 109 -4.27 -6.79 11.62
N THR A 110 -4.88 -7.20 12.72
CA THR A 110 -6.32 -7.08 12.96
C THR A 110 -6.53 -6.21 14.18
N GLU A 111 -7.75 -5.71 14.37
CA GLU A 111 -8.09 -4.91 15.54
C GLU A 111 -7.77 -5.67 16.84
N GLU A 112 -8.21 -6.92 16.95
CA GLU A 112 -8.04 -7.75 18.15
C GLU A 112 -6.56 -7.96 18.47
N LYS A 113 -5.73 -8.20 17.45
CA LYS A 113 -4.29 -8.41 17.63
C LYS A 113 -3.58 -7.15 18.10
N VAL A 114 -4.00 -5.98 17.61
CA VAL A 114 -3.47 -4.70 18.10
C VAL A 114 -3.82 -4.49 19.57
N TYR A 115 -5.08 -4.72 19.96
CA TYR A 115 -5.50 -4.57 21.36
C TYR A 115 -4.84 -5.60 22.29
N GLU A 116 -4.61 -6.83 21.84
CA GLU A 116 -3.87 -7.86 22.58
C GLU A 116 -2.44 -7.40 22.88
N ILE A 117 -1.71 -6.94 21.85
CA ILE A 117 -0.33 -6.44 22.00
C ILE A 117 -0.33 -5.19 22.89
N LEU A 118 -1.30 -4.29 22.70
CA LEU A 118 -1.40 -3.07 23.49
C LEU A 118 -1.64 -3.36 24.97
N SER A 119 -2.54 -4.30 25.30
CA SER A 119 -2.81 -4.69 26.69
C SER A 119 -1.55 -5.25 27.39
N ILE A 120 -0.76 -6.03 26.65
CA ILE A 120 0.53 -6.55 27.13
C ILE A 120 1.54 -5.40 27.35
N CYS A 121 1.63 -4.47 26.39
CA CYS A 121 2.52 -3.32 26.46
C CYS A 121 2.15 -2.36 27.60
N GLU A 122 0.87 -2.10 27.83
CA GLU A 122 0.37 -1.27 28.93
C GLU A 122 0.70 -1.89 30.30
N GLY A 123 0.57 -3.23 30.41
CA GLY A 123 0.94 -3.96 31.63
C GLY A 123 2.43 -3.88 31.95
N LYS A 124 3.30 -3.90 30.93
CA LYS A 124 4.77 -3.85 31.07
C LYS A 124 5.36 -2.43 30.99
N LYS A 125 4.55 -1.43 30.62
CA LYS A 125 4.97 -0.06 30.22
C LYS A 125 6.11 -0.04 29.18
N ASP A 126 6.18 -1.06 28.34
CA ASP A 126 7.16 -1.18 27.26
C ASP A 126 6.43 -1.37 25.92
N TYR A 127 6.40 -0.30 25.11
CA TYR A 127 5.79 -0.31 23.77
C TYR A 127 6.76 -0.79 22.68
N SER A 128 7.99 -1.16 23.03
CA SER A 128 8.98 -1.64 22.06
C SER A 128 8.51 -2.85 21.22
N PRO A 129 7.78 -3.84 21.77
CA PRO A 129 7.24 -4.93 20.95
C PRO A 129 6.25 -4.43 19.89
N LEU A 130 5.33 -3.54 20.28
CA LEU A 130 4.33 -2.95 19.39
C LEU A 130 4.97 -2.11 18.29
N ILE A 131 5.95 -1.27 18.64
CA ILE A 131 6.73 -0.45 17.70
C ILE A 131 7.41 -1.34 16.64
N ARG A 132 7.99 -2.48 17.04
CA ARG A 132 8.63 -3.41 16.10
C ARG A 132 7.62 -4.08 15.16
N VAL A 133 6.46 -4.47 15.69
CA VAL A 133 5.38 -5.09 14.89
C VAL A 133 4.83 -4.09 13.88
N ILE A 134 4.48 -2.87 14.32
CA ILE A 134 4.02 -1.77 13.46
C ILE A 134 5.07 -1.47 12.41
N GLY A 135 6.32 -1.24 12.83
CA GLY A 135 7.44 -0.94 11.94
C GLY A 135 7.59 -1.99 10.84
N ARG A 136 7.48 -3.28 11.17
CA ARG A 136 7.57 -4.35 10.18
C ARG A 136 6.37 -4.41 9.23
N ILE A 137 5.15 -4.33 9.75
CA ILE A 137 3.94 -4.53 8.95
C ILE A 137 3.66 -3.31 8.08
N PHE A 138 3.77 -2.10 8.63
CA PHE A 138 3.60 -0.86 7.88
C PHE A 138 4.72 -0.60 6.88
N SER A 139 5.89 -1.21 7.03
CA SER A 139 6.97 -1.15 6.03
C SER A 139 6.81 -2.14 4.87
N SER A 140 5.82 -3.04 4.91
CA SER A 140 5.64 -4.09 3.91
C SER A 140 4.29 -3.97 3.23
N ALA A 141 4.27 -3.80 1.90
CA ALA A 141 3.04 -3.70 1.12
C ALA A 141 2.11 -4.91 1.35
N ASP A 142 2.65 -6.13 1.29
CA ASP A 142 1.87 -7.36 1.52
C ASP A 142 1.19 -7.42 2.89
N GLY A 143 1.86 -6.89 3.93
CA GLY A 143 1.35 -6.86 5.29
C GLY A 143 0.14 -5.94 5.39
N LEU A 144 0.22 -4.73 4.81
CA LEU A 144 -0.88 -3.78 4.81
C LEU A 144 -2.05 -4.20 3.92
N VAL A 145 -1.79 -4.82 2.77
CA VAL A 145 -2.83 -5.35 1.87
C VAL A 145 -3.71 -6.38 2.58
N GLN A 146 -3.11 -7.19 3.47
CA GLN A 146 -3.80 -8.22 4.24
C GLN A 146 -4.33 -7.73 5.60
N SER A 147 -3.97 -6.53 6.03
CA SER A 147 -4.37 -5.99 7.33
C SER A 147 -5.80 -5.45 7.33
N PHE A 148 -6.45 -5.53 8.50
CA PHE A 148 -7.78 -4.99 8.79
C PHE A 148 -8.87 -5.44 7.80
N ARG A 149 -8.79 -6.67 7.27
CA ARG A 149 -9.83 -7.18 6.36
C ARG A 149 -11.12 -7.43 7.12
N LYS A 150 -12.24 -7.05 6.53
CA LYS A 150 -13.59 -7.43 7.00
C LYS A 150 -13.71 -8.94 7.02
N ASP A 151 -14.24 -9.46 8.10
CA ASP A 151 -14.64 -10.86 8.16
C ASP A 151 -15.70 -11.12 7.08
N LYS A 152 -15.50 -12.17 6.29
CA LYS A 152 -16.41 -12.58 5.21
C LYS A 152 -17.84 -12.89 5.67
N GLU A 153 -18.10 -12.86 6.99
CA GLU A 153 -19.40 -13.13 7.60
C GLU A 153 -20.27 -11.89 7.84
N GLN A 154 -19.74 -10.67 7.70
CA GLN A 154 -20.50 -9.43 7.92
C GLN A 154 -21.08 -8.81 6.64
N HIS A 155 -21.49 -9.66 5.70
CA HIS A 155 -22.47 -9.27 4.69
C HIS A 155 -23.79 -10.01 4.97
N PRO A 156 -24.87 -9.31 5.35
CA PRO A 156 -26.18 -9.91 5.52
C PRO A 156 -26.75 -10.18 4.12
N ASN A 157 -26.28 -11.26 3.49
CA ASN A 157 -26.94 -11.78 2.31
C ASN A 157 -28.08 -12.66 2.82
N THR A 158 -29.26 -12.07 2.87
CA THR A 158 -30.55 -12.64 3.25
C THR A 158 -30.70 -14.11 2.80
N LYS A 159 -30.31 -15.03 3.69
CA LYS A 159 -30.70 -16.45 3.65
C LYS A 159 -31.76 -16.74 4.71
N GLU A 160 -32.64 -15.78 4.95
CA GLU A 160 -33.80 -15.94 5.82
C GLU A 160 -35.10 -15.55 5.10
N GLN A 161 -35.22 -15.93 3.83
CA GLN A 161 -36.51 -16.02 3.11
C GLN A 161 -36.63 -17.35 2.36
N ARG A 162 -36.20 -18.44 2.99
CA ARG A 162 -36.54 -19.81 2.58
C ARG A 162 -36.90 -20.63 3.81
N LYS A 163 -37.95 -20.24 4.55
CA LYS A 163 -38.68 -21.11 5.49
C LYS A 163 -39.88 -20.43 6.15
N THR A 164 -40.80 -19.88 5.35
CA THR A 164 -42.17 -19.63 5.81
C THR A 164 -43.04 -19.41 4.58
N HIS A 165 -43.52 -20.51 4.00
CA HIS A 165 -44.84 -20.63 3.36
C HIS A 165 -44.92 -22.06 2.82
N GLN A 166 -45.14 -22.98 3.74
CA GLN A 166 -45.70 -24.28 3.43
C GLN A 166 -46.79 -24.49 4.47
N ASP A 167 -47.99 -24.03 4.14
CA ASP A 167 -49.25 -24.70 4.45
C ASP A 167 -50.44 -23.91 3.84
N LYS A 168 -51.04 -24.56 2.83
CA LYS A 168 -52.48 -24.70 2.55
C LYS A 168 -53.33 -23.48 2.13
N ASP A 169 -53.81 -23.54 0.88
CA ASP A 169 -55.23 -23.70 0.48
C ASP A 169 -55.31 -23.36 -1.03
N GLU A 170 -55.38 -24.37 -1.92
CA GLU A 170 -56.60 -24.94 -2.54
C GLU A 170 -57.45 -23.95 -3.37
N ASP A 171 -57.52 -24.30 -4.68
CA ASP A 171 -58.59 -24.11 -5.66
C ASP A 171 -58.69 -22.88 -6.61
N LYS A 172 -58.71 -23.26 -7.91
CA LYS A 172 -59.52 -22.74 -9.05
C LYS A 172 -59.05 -21.45 -9.75
N ASP A 173 -59.04 -21.29 -11.08
CA ASP A 173 -59.57 -22.03 -12.23
C ASP A 173 -58.71 -21.77 -13.49
N GLU A 174 -58.90 -22.64 -14.48
CA GLU A 174 -58.44 -22.63 -15.88
C GLU A 174 -58.69 -21.29 -16.62
N ASP A 175 -57.88 -20.87 -17.59
CA ASP A 175 -57.89 -21.39 -18.96
C ASP A 175 -57.10 -20.48 -19.95
N ASP A 176 -56.54 -21.13 -20.97
CA ASP A 176 -56.02 -20.70 -22.27
C ASP A 176 -56.08 -19.21 -22.73
N LYS A 177 -55.01 -18.73 -23.38
CA LYS A 177 -54.84 -18.79 -24.87
C LYS A 177 -53.81 -17.80 -25.40
N GLU A 178 -52.91 -18.32 -26.25
CA GLU A 178 -52.02 -17.57 -27.14
C GLU A 178 -52.77 -16.57 -28.04
N ARG A 179 -52.15 -15.41 -28.33
CA ARG A 179 -52.16 -14.88 -29.69
C ARG A 179 -50.99 -13.95 -29.99
N THR A 180 -50.15 -14.46 -30.89
CA THR A 180 -49.25 -13.76 -31.81
C THR A 180 -49.86 -12.49 -32.43
N THR A 181 -49.03 -11.46 -32.66
CA THR A 181 -48.84 -10.86 -33.99
C THR A 181 -47.63 -9.93 -33.99
N ALA A 182 -46.75 -10.17 -34.96
CA ALA A 182 -45.67 -9.31 -35.39
C ALA A 182 -46.20 -8.09 -36.14
N MET A 183 -45.50 -6.96 -36.07
CA MET A 183 -45.33 -6.09 -37.23
C MET A 183 -44.05 -5.28 -37.09
N GLU A 184 -43.12 -5.58 -37.98
CA GLU A 184 -41.95 -4.78 -38.32
C GLU A 184 -42.41 -3.49 -38.99
N GLN A 185 -41.80 -2.36 -38.64
CA GLN A 185 -41.60 -1.29 -39.61
C GLN A 185 -40.40 -0.43 -39.22
N GLU A 186 -39.38 -0.48 -40.07
CA GLU A 186 -38.21 0.38 -40.11
C GLU A 186 -38.62 1.80 -40.54
N SER A 187 -38.04 2.83 -39.91
CA SER A 187 -37.75 4.10 -40.56
C SER A 187 -36.75 4.90 -39.72
N GLU A 188 -35.68 5.31 -40.38
CA GLU A 188 -34.53 6.07 -39.90
C GLU A 188 -34.88 7.56 -39.63
N GLU A 189 -33.87 8.25 -39.08
CA GLU A 189 -33.62 9.71 -39.07
C GLU A 189 -33.98 10.51 -37.78
N SER A 190 -32.93 10.68 -36.98
CA SER A 190 -32.28 11.96 -36.65
C SER A 190 -33.09 13.19 -36.19
N GLU A 191 -32.78 13.53 -34.92
CA GLU A 191 -32.57 14.86 -34.34
C GLU A 191 -33.71 15.87 -34.14
N ALA A 192 -33.62 16.47 -32.94
CA ALA A 192 -34.04 17.81 -32.52
C ALA A 192 -35.34 17.97 -31.70
N SER A 193 -35.09 18.22 -30.41
CA SER A 193 -35.74 19.23 -29.56
C SER A 193 -37.14 18.96 -28.98
N ALA A 194 -37.22 18.80 -27.66
CA ALA A 194 -38.16 19.55 -26.81
C ALA A 194 -37.85 19.42 -25.31
N SER A 195 -37.97 20.55 -24.65
CA SER A 195 -37.85 20.87 -23.23
C SER A 195 -38.95 20.28 -22.32
N MET A 196 -38.59 20.04 -21.04
CA MET A 196 -39.33 20.34 -19.78
C MET A 196 -40.87 20.14 -19.77
N GLU A 197 -41.54 19.38 -18.89
CA GLU A 197 -41.30 18.97 -17.50
C GLU A 197 -42.13 17.71 -17.14
N GLY A 198 -41.72 17.00 -16.08
CA GLY A 198 -42.66 16.46 -15.09
C GLY A 198 -43.05 14.99 -15.19
N ALA A 199 -42.35 14.12 -14.43
CA ALA A 199 -42.93 13.13 -13.51
C ALA A 199 -41.89 12.04 -13.19
N THR A 200 -41.35 12.13 -11.98
CA THR A 200 -41.14 11.01 -11.05
C THR A 200 -40.87 9.63 -11.67
N GLY A 201 -39.59 9.35 -11.88
CA GLY A 201 -39.08 8.00 -12.11
C GLY A 201 -37.70 7.92 -11.48
N SER A 202 -37.65 7.42 -10.26
CA SER A 202 -36.45 7.13 -9.48
C SER A 202 -35.53 6.16 -10.24
N THR A 203 -34.69 6.67 -11.12
CA THR A 203 -33.48 6.00 -11.56
C THR A 203 -32.42 6.22 -10.49
N GLU A 204 -32.62 5.55 -9.36
CA GLU A 204 -31.50 5.16 -8.50
C GLU A 204 -30.60 4.28 -9.36
N ASN A 205 -29.64 4.92 -10.02
CA ASN A 205 -28.49 4.23 -10.57
C ASN A 205 -27.75 3.67 -9.35
N ARG A 206 -28.14 2.47 -8.93
CA ARG A 206 -27.51 1.70 -7.85
C ARG A 206 -26.09 1.40 -8.28
N LEU A 207 -25.21 2.38 -8.06
CA LEU A 207 -23.77 2.19 -8.06
C LEU A 207 -23.52 1.01 -7.13
N SER A 208 -23.00 -0.07 -7.71
CA SER A 208 -22.63 -1.28 -6.98
C SER A 208 -21.90 -0.92 -5.68
N PRO A 209 -22.11 -1.66 -4.57
CA PRO A 209 -21.32 -1.46 -3.37
C PRO A 209 -19.83 -1.42 -3.72
N VAL A 210 -19.14 -0.36 -3.28
CA VAL A 210 -17.68 -0.35 -3.34
C VAL A 210 -17.22 -1.23 -2.21
N ASP A 211 -17.04 -2.50 -2.49
CA ASP A 211 -16.53 -3.43 -1.50
C ASP A 211 -15.02 -3.27 -1.45
N VAL A 212 -14.58 -2.34 -0.60
CA VAL A 212 -13.21 -2.34 -0.09
C VAL A 212 -13.15 -3.39 1.01
N SER A 213 -12.15 -4.25 0.92
CA SER A 213 -11.98 -5.39 1.82
C SER A 213 -11.58 -4.98 3.24
N VAL A 214 -11.15 -3.73 3.45
CA VAL A 214 -10.75 -3.17 4.74
C VAL A 214 -11.95 -2.72 5.57
N ASP A 215 -11.92 -3.02 6.87
CA ASP A 215 -12.76 -2.41 7.90
C ASP A 215 -12.17 -1.06 8.33
N ILE A 216 -12.71 0.01 7.75
CA ILE A 216 -12.28 1.38 7.97
C ILE A 216 -12.56 1.83 9.41
N GLU A 217 -13.66 1.36 10.01
CA GLU A 217 -14.02 1.74 11.37
C GLU A 217 -13.08 1.11 12.40
N ALA A 218 -12.66 -0.14 12.16
CA ALA A 218 -11.62 -0.79 12.95
C ALA A 218 -10.28 -0.04 12.87
N VAL A 219 -9.87 0.37 11.66
CA VAL A 219 -8.64 1.15 11.46
C VAL A 219 -8.68 2.47 12.23
N ARG A 220 -9.82 3.19 12.20
CA ARG A 220 -10.01 4.44 12.94
C ARG A 220 -9.86 4.25 14.45
N ARG A 221 -10.56 3.26 15.03
CA ARG A 221 -10.45 2.95 16.47
C ARG A 221 -9.02 2.60 16.88
N VAL A 222 -8.31 1.87 16.04
CA VAL A 222 -6.91 1.53 16.27
C VAL A 222 -6.02 2.75 16.22
N TYR A 223 -6.15 3.63 15.22
CA TYR A 223 -5.38 4.86 15.16
C TYR A 223 -5.67 5.79 16.35
N ASP A 224 -6.93 5.98 16.72
CA ASP A 224 -7.32 6.81 17.87
C ASP A 224 -6.62 6.34 19.16
N ARG A 225 -6.46 5.02 19.33
CA ARG A 225 -5.77 4.46 20.50
C ARG A 225 -4.25 4.54 20.40
N LEU A 226 -3.69 4.25 19.22
CA LEU A 226 -2.24 4.13 19.02
C LEU A 226 -1.51 5.46 18.87
N LEU A 227 -2.14 6.44 18.21
CA LEU A 227 -1.55 7.76 17.96
C LEU A 227 -1.58 8.68 19.18
N SER A 228 -2.08 8.19 20.32
CA SER A 228 -1.95 8.87 21.61
C SER A 228 -0.51 8.82 22.15
N ASP A 229 0.36 7.93 21.64
CA ASP A 229 1.78 7.80 22.04
C ASP A 229 2.73 8.25 20.92
N GLU A 230 3.53 9.28 21.20
CA GLU A 230 4.52 9.87 20.28
C GLU A 230 5.54 8.84 19.74
N LYS A 231 5.91 7.83 20.53
CA LYS A 231 6.88 6.80 20.08
C LYS A 231 6.26 5.89 19.03
N ILE A 232 4.97 5.60 19.16
CA ILE A 232 4.22 4.80 18.19
C ILE A 232 3.99 5.62 16.92
N GLU A 233 3.65 6.90 17.05
CA GLU A 233 3.54 7.82 15.92
C GLU A 233 4.85 7.89 15.11
N SER A 234 6.00 8.02 15.76
CA SER A 234 7.30 8.01 15.09
C SER A 234 7.57 6.68 14.38
N ALA A 235 7.12 5.55 14.93
CA ALA A 235 7.24 4.25 14.28
C ALA A 235 6.41 4.18 13.00
N PHE A 236 5.18 4.72 12.99
CA PHE A 236 4.35 4.83 11.79
C PHE A 236 4.99 5.71 10.73
N LEU A 237 5.50 6.89 11.12
CA LEU A 237 6.18 7.80 10.21
C LEU A 237 7.35 7.11 9.50
N ASN A 238 8.26 6.50 10.27
CA ASN A 238 9.42 5.80 9.72
C ASN A 238 9.03 4.64 8.82
N ALA A 239 7.99 3.88 9.20
CA ALA A 239 7.48 2.78 8.39
C ALA A 239 6.89 3.28 7.06
N LEU A 240 6.16 4.40 7.08
CA LEU A 240 5.58 4.99 5.88
C LEU A 240 6.65 5.53 4.93
N VAL A 241 7.70 6.16 5.46
CA VAL A 241 8.87 6.61 4.68
C VAL A 241 9.56 5.44 3.98
N TYR A 242 9.64 4.26 4.64
CA TYR A 242 10.21 3.06 4.03
C TYR A 242 9.26 2.39 3.02
N LEU A 243 7.97 2.32 3.34
CA LEU A 243 6.96 1.68 2.50
C LEU A 243 6.80 2.39 1.15
N THR A 244 6.66 3.70 1.20
CA THR A 244 6.12 4.47 0.08
C THR A 244 6.95 4.38 -1.20
N PRO A 245 8.29 4.45 -1.17
CA PRO A 245 9.11 4.25 -2.37
C PRO A 245 8.96 2.85 -2.99
N ASN A 246 8.78 1.81 -2.16
CA ASN A 246 8.54 0.46 -2.66
C ASN A 246 7.20 0.37 -3.38
N VAL A 247 6.15 0.96 -2.80
CA VAL A 247 4.81 1.03 -3.40
C VAL A 247 4.82 1.84 -4.70
N GLU A 248 5.61 2.92 -4.79
CA GLU A 248 5.77 3.68 -6.02
C GLU A 248 6.39 2.83 -7.14
N LEU A 249 7.43 2.04 -6.82
CA LEU A 249 8.08 1.13 -7.78
C LEU A 249 7.13 0.05 -8.25
N ASP A 250 6.39 -0.57 -7.34
CA ASP A 250 5.39 -1.59 -7.63
C ASP A 250 4.32 -1.06 -8.61
N LEU A 251 3.79 0.14 -8.35
CA LEU A 251 2.78 0.76 -9.21
C LEU A 251 3.34 1.21 -10.57
N THR A 252 4.60 1.63 -10.63
CA THR A 252 5.20 2.19 -11.85
C THR A 252 5.72 1.11 -12.80
N TYR A 253 6.21 -0.02 -12.26
CA TYR A 253 6.96 -1.01 -13.04
C TYR A 253 6.35 -2.41 -13.04
N LEU A 254 5.53 -2.75 -12.05
CA LEU A 254 5.01 -4.11 -11.88
C LEU A 254 3.49 -4.21 -12.07
N ASP A 255 2.81 -3.08 -12.30
CA ASP A 255 1.35 -3.00 -12.50
C ASP A 255 0.56 -3.81 -11.44
N VAL A 256 1.05 -3.79 -10.18
CA VAL A 256 0.56 -4.68 -9.11
C VAL A 256 -0.93 -4.49 -8.84
N TYR A 257 -1.46 -3.30 -9.10
CA TYR A 257 -2.89 -3.00 -8.96
C TYR A 257 -3.78 -3.86 -9.88
N ASP A 258 -3.33 -4.16 -11.09
CA ASP A 258 -4.09 -4.96 -12.05
C ASP A 258 -4.12 -6.44 -11.65
N THR A 259 -3.04 -6.91 -11.00
CA THR A 259 -2.94 -8.27 -10.47
C THR A 259 -3.68 -8.41 -9.14
N ASN A 260 -3.61 -7.40 -8.28
CA ASN A 260 -4.19 -7.41 -6.94
C ASN A 260 -4.95 -6.10 -6.63
N PRO A 261 -6.29 -6.09 -6.73
CA PRO A 261 -7.08 -4.89 -6.44
C PRO A 261 -7.10 -4.52 -4.96
N ASP A 262 -6.73 -5.44 -4.05
CA ASP A 262 -6.60 -5.15 -2.61
C ASP A 262 -5.37 -4.26 -2.32
N TYR A 263 -4.50 -4.00 -3.32
CA TYR A 263 -3.40 -3.05 -3.18
C TYR A 263 -3.88 -1.62 -2.82
N LEU A 264 -5.15 -1.31 -3.12
CA LEU A 264 -5.79 -0.06 -2.70
C LEU A 264 -5.90 0.10 -1.17
N ASN A 265 -5.88 -1.00 -0.43
CA ASN A 265 -6.00 -1.02 1.02
C ASN A 265 -4.90 -0.20 1.69
N ILE A 266 -3.70 -0.17 1.12
CA ILE A 266 -2.58 0.64 1.62
C ILE A 266 -2.97 2.12 1.68
N PHE A 267 -3.52 2.65 0.58
CA PHE A 267 -3.92 4.06 0.49
C PHE A 267 -5.07 4.40 1.44
N VAL A 268 -6.03 3.48 1.59
CA VAL A 268 -7.13 3.65 2.54
C VAL A 268 -6.59 3.70 3.96
N ILE A 269 -5.81 2.70 4.38
CA ILE A 269 -5.26 2.62 5.73
C ILE A 269 -4.41 3.87 6.06
N VAL A 270 -3.51 4.28 5.15
CA VAL A 270 -2.67 5.46 5.38
C VAL A 270 -3.51 6.72 5.53
N MET A 271 -4.53 6.93 4.68
CA MET A 271 -5.36 8.14 4.74
C MET A 271 -6.28 8.21 5.97
N GLU A 272 -6.55 7.09 6.65
CA GLU A 272 -7.27 7.10 7.93
C GLU A 272 -6.43 7.62 9.10
N ASN A 273 -5.10 7.73 8.95
CA ASN A 273 -4.25 8.33 9.98
C ASN A 273 -4.63 9.81 10.20
N SER A 274 -5.01 10.15 11.43
CA SER A 274 -5.44 11.49 11.83
C SER A 274 -4.30 12.50 11.90
N ASN A 275 -3.06 12.05 12.16
CA ASN A 275 -1.88 12.90 12.37
C ASN A 275 -1.11 13.24 11.09
N LEU A 276 -1.60 12.91 9.89
CA LEU A 276 -0.90 13.25 8.63
C LEU A 276 -0.63 14.75 8.42
N HIS A 277 -1.28 15.61 9.19
CA HIS A 277 -1.12 17.07 9.19
C HIS A 277 0.06 17.56 10.04
N SER A 278 0.70 16.68 10.84
CA SER A 278 1.85 17.07 11.65
C SER A 278 3.07 17.37 10.76
N PRO A 279 3.92 18.34 11.16
CA PRO A 279 5.01 18.81 10.32
C PRO A 279 5.99 17.68 9.94
N GLU A 280 6.21 16.71 10.82
CA GLU A 280 7.09 15.57 10.56
C GLU A 280 6.56 14.71 9.40
N TYR A 281 5.24 14.50 9.32
CA TYR A 281 4.61 13.79 8.20
C TYR A 281 4.63 14.63 6.93
N LEU A 282 4.34 15.94 7.02
CA LEU A 282 4.36 16.86 5.88
C LEU A 282 5.75 16.98 5.24
N GLU A 283 6.81 16.92 6.04
CA GLU A 283 8.20 17.01 5.55
C GLU A 283 8.69 15.68 4.96
N MET A 284 8.43 14.55 5.65
CA MET A 284 9.08 13.28 5.30
C MET A 284 8.18 12.33 4.49
N ALA A 285 6.97 12.06 4.95
CA ALA A 285 6.16 10.94 4.44
C ALA A 285 5.14 11.36 3.38
N MET A 286 4.45 12.47 3.60
CA MET A 286 3.39 12.96 2.72
C MET A 286 3.86 13.32 1.30
N PRO A 287 5.05 13.91 1.07
CA PRO A 287 5.56 14.15 -0.27
C PRO A 287 5.69 12.85 -1.08
N LEU A 288 6.29 11.83 -0.46
CA LEU A 288 6.45 10.51 -1.05
C LEU A 288 5.07 9.87 -1.30
N PHE A 289 4.16 9.99 -0.33
CA PHE A 289 2.84 9.38 -0.41
C PHE A 289 2.01 9.98 -1.54
N CYS A 290 2.04 11.32 -1.68
CA CYS A 290 1.37 12.01 -2.78
C CYS A 290 1.96 11.61 -4.14
N LYS A 291 3.29 11.49 -4.24
CA LYS A 291 3.96 11.02 -5.46
C LYS A 291 3.48 9.63 -5.84
N CYS A 292 3.46 8.70 -4.89
CA CYS A 292 2.96 7.34 -5.06
C CYS A 292 1.47 7.30 -5.46
N MET A 293 0.60 8.03 -4.73
CA MET A 293 -0.83 8.12 -5.02
C MET A 293 -1.11 8.71 -6.42
N SER A 294 -0.25 9.61 -6.91
CA SER A 294 -0.36 10.17 -8.27
C SER A 294 -0.06 9.17 -9.39
N LYS A 295 0.51 8.01 -9.07
CA LYS A 295 0.77 6.91 -10.02
C LYS A 295 -0.39 5.91 -10.09
N LEU A 296 -1.40 6.02 -9.24
CA LEU A 296 -2.54 5.12 -9.25
C LEU A 296 -3.30 5.19 -10.59
N PRO A 297 -3.71 4.03 -11.15
CA PRO A 297 -4.46 4.02 -12.40
C PRO A 297 -5.88 4.57 -12.19
N LEU A 298 -6.50 5.05 -13.26
CA LEU A 298 -7.83 5.69 -13.20
C LEU A 298 -8.91 4.83 -12.52
N PRO A 299 -8.98 3.49 -12.72
CA PRO A 299 -9.93 2.65 -12.00
C PRO A 299 -9.73 2.64 -10.48
N ALA A 300 -8.48 2.74 -10.01
CA ALA A 300 -8.15 2.80 -8.58
C ALA A 300 -8.63 4.12 -7.98
N LEU A 301 -8.33 5.24 -8.66
CA LEU A 301 -8.78 6.56 -8.25
C LEU A 301 -10.32 6.64 -8.23
N ALA A 302 -11.00 6.10 -9.23
CA ALA A 302 -12.47 6.05 -9.25
C ALA A 302 -13.06 5.24 -8.08
N LYS A 303 -12.41 4.13 -7.68
CA LYS A 303 -12.81 3.37 -6.49
C LYS A 303 -12.60 4.17 -5.21
N LEU A 304 -11.47 4.87 -5.06
CA LEU A 304 -11.23 5.76 -3.91
C LEU A 304 -12.26 6.88 -3.84
N THR A 305 -12.55 7.55 -4.96
CA THR A 305 -13.55 8.61 -5.01
C THR A 305 -14.91 8.11 -4.51
N ARG A 306 -15.32 6.93 -4.97
CA ARG A 306 -16.62 6.32 -4.62
C ARG A 306 -16.64 5.77 -3.19
N LEU A 307 -15.48 5.43 -2.61
CA LEU A 307 -15.36 5.08 -1.20
C LEU A 307 -15.50 6.34 -0.33
N TRP A 308 -14.68 7.34 -0.60
CA TRP A 308 -14.62 8.59 0.16
C TRP A 308 -15.91 9.40 0.03
N SER A 309 -16.70 9.25 -1.04
CA SER A 309 -18.02 9.88 -1.12
C SER A 309 -19.01 9.42 -0.04
N ARG A 310 -18.70 8.33 0.67
CA ARG A 310 -19.48 7.82 1.81
C ARG A 310 -19.00 8.35 3.15
N TYR A 311 -17.88 9.08 3.18
CA TYR A 311 -17.30 9.60 4.41
C TYR A 311 -18.07 10.83 4.88
N SER A 312 -17.89 11.17 6.16
CA SER A 312 -18.41 12.43 6.68
C SER A 312 -17.69 13.60 6.02
N VAL A 313 -18.41 14.72 5.94
CA VAL A 313 -17.90 16.01 5.46
C VAL A 313 -16.62 16.40 6.18
N GLU A 314 -16.61 16.25 7.50
CA GLU A 314 -15.48 16.59 8.35
C GLU A 314 -14.24 15.79 7.98
N HIS A 315 -14.42 14.50 7.64
CA HIS A 315 -13.32 13.64 7.25
C HIS A 315 -12.76 14.04 5.87
N ILE A 316 -13.62 14.34 4.90
CA ILE A 316 -13.17 14.84 3.58
C ILE A 316 -12.46 16.17 3.71
N ARG A 317 -12.99 17.08 4.53
CA ARG A 317 -12.36 18.37 4.82
C ARG A 317 -10.97 18.19 5.44
N ARG A 318 -10.80 17.31 6.43
CA ARG A 318 -9.50 16.97 7.03
C ARG A 318 -8.49 16.49 5.98
N MET A 319 -8.91 15.62 5.07
CA MET A 319 -8.05 15.14 3.98
C MET A 319 -7.65 16.28 3.03
N MET A 320 -8.60 17.15 2.67
CA MET A 320 -8.32 18.33 1.84
C MET A 320 -7.32 19.27 2.52
N GLU A 321 -7.57 19.61 3.79
CA GLU A 321 -6.71 20.45 4.61
C GLU A 321 -5.28 19.89 4.67
N THR A 322 -5.12 18.56 4.80
CA THR A 322 -3.80 17.91 4.82
C THR A 322 -3.02 18.13 3.51
N PHE A 323 -3.66 17.94 2.36
CA PHE A 323 -3.01 18.19 1.06
C PHE A 323 -2.74 19.68 0.82
N GLN A 324 -3.64 20.56 1.27
CA GLN A 324 -3.44 22.02 1.18
C GLN A 324 -2.26 22.46 2.06
N GLN A 325 -2.18 21.96 3.29
CA GLN A 325 -1.07 22.22 4.21
C GLN A 325 0.25 21.74 3.64
N LEU A 326 0.28 20.56 3.02
CA LEU A 326 1.48 20.07 2.33
C LEU A 326 1.94 21.05 1.24
N ILE A 327 1.03 21.49 0.36
CA ILE A 327 1.35 22.46 -0.68
C ILE A 327 1.87 23.76 -0.07
N THR A 328 1.18 24.31 0.93
CA THR A 328 1.59 25.54 1.60
C THR A 328 2.96 25.39 2.25
N TYR A 329 3.19 24.29 2.96
CA TYR A 329 4.48 23.98 3.58
C TYR A 329 5.60 23.89 2.56
N THR A 330 5.42 23.14 1.46
CA THR A 330 6.43 23.03 0.40
C THR A 330 6.73 24.39 -0.24
N VAL A 331 5.68 25.19 -0.52
CA VAL A 331 5.84 26.49 -1.16
C VAL A 331 6.57 27.50 -0.27
N ILE A 332 6.33 27.46 1.04
CA ILE A 332 6.96 28.38 2.00
C ILE A 332 8.39 27.93 2.34
N SER A 333 8.63 26.63 2.44
CA SER A 333 9.93 26.07 2.82
C SER A 333 10.96 26.09 1.69
N ASN A 334 10.51 26.12 0.44
CA ASN A 334 11.40 26.15 -0.73
C ASN A 334 11.53 27.57 -1.30
N GLU A 335 12.70 27.86 -1.87
CA GLU A 335 12.94 29.09 -2.62
C GLU A 335 12.60 28.88 -4.10
N TYR A 336 11.72 29.72 -4.64
CA TYR A 336 11.32 29.71 -6.05
C TYR A 336 11.77 31.00 -6.73
N ASP A 337 12.33 30.88 -7.92
CA ASP A 337 12.84 31.98 -8.73
C ASP A 337 12.29 31.91 -10.17
N SER A 338 12.88 32.67 -11.10
CA SER A 338 12.44 32.67 -12.50
C SER A 338 12.72 31.36 -13.24
N ASP A 339 13.67 30.56 -12.77
CA ASP A 339 14.13 29.32 -13.41
C ASP A 339 13.59 28.06 -12.69
N SER A 340 13.23 28.18 -11.41
CA SER A 340 12.62 27.17 -10.55
C SER A 340 11.21 27.59 -10.17
N LEU A 341 10.24 27.18 -10.99
CA LEU A 341 8.83 27.51 -10.77
C LEU A 341 8.17 26.53 -9.81
N VAL A 342 7.25 27.04 -8.99
CA VAL A 342 6.36 26.22 -8.12
C VAL A 342 5.63 25.12 -8.89
N ASN A 343 5.29 25.37 -10.16
CA ASN A 343 4.58 24.41 -11.00
C ASN A 343 5.42 23.23 -11.47
N ASP A 344 6.75 23.34 -11.37
CA ASP A 344 7.69 22.29 -11.75
C ASP A 344 8.09 21.41 -10.55
N ASP A 345 7.73 21.83 -9.33
CA ASP A 345 7.95 21.08 -8.10
C ASP A 345 7.09 19.80 -8.08
N GLU A 346 7.76 18.64 -8.07
CA GLU A 346 7.08 17.34 -8.10
C GLU A 346 6.14 17.12 -6.91
N CYS A 347 6.51 17.61 -5.72
CA CYS A 347 5.69 17.48 -4.51
C CYS A 347 4.40 18.29 -4.65
N VAL A 348 4.52 19.56 -5.05
CA VAL A 348 3.36 20.45 -5.27
C VAL A 348 2.43 19.86 -6.34
N VAL A 349 2.97 19.41 -7.46
CA VAL A 349 2.19 18.81 -8.54
C VAL A 349 1.50 17.51 -8.10
N ALA A 350 2.20 16.65 -7.36
CA ALA A 350 1.64 15.39 -6.85
C ALA A 350 0.53 15.65 -5.82
N ALA A 351 0.75 16.55 -4.87
CA ALA A 351 -0.24 16.95 -3.87
C ALA A 351 -1.49 17.56 -4.53
N ALA A 352 -1.29 18.45 -5.52
CA ALA A 352 -2.38 19.05 -6.28
C ALA A 352 -3.19 18.02 -7.07
N LYS A 353 -2.57 16.95 -7.58
CA LYS A 353 -3.30 15.83 -8.21
C LYS A 353 -4.13 15.06 -7.19
N CYS A 354 -3.59 14.78 -6.02
CA CYS A 354 -4.30 14.06 -4.95
C CYS A 354 -5.51 14.86 -4.44
N LEU A 355 -5.37 16.18 -4.31
CA LEU A 355 -6.42 17.10 -3.88
C LEU A 355 -7.66 17.09 -4.80
N LYS A 356 -7.52 16.76 -6.08
CA LYS A 356 -8.65 16.73 -7.03
C LYS A 356 -9.75 15.73 -6.62
N VAL A 357 -9.36 14.62 -5.99
CA VAL A 357 -10.28 13.55 -5.61
C VAL A 357 -11.28 14.01 -4.54
N PRO A 358 -10.84 14.48 -3.35
CA PRO A 358 -11.76 14.96 -2.31
C PRO A 358 -12.52 16.23 -2.73
N VAL A 359 -11.92 17.10 -3.54
CA VAL A 359 -12.61 18.29 -4.09
C VAL A 359 -13.78 17.92 -4.98
N LEU A 360 -13.60 16.94 -5.88
CA LEU A 360 -14.69 16.45 -6.72
C LEU A 360 -15.86 15.94 -5.87
N ILE A 361 -15.56 15.21 -4.79
CA ILE A 361 -16.57 14.70 -3.85
C ILE A 361 -17.30 15.86 -3.17
N SER A 362 -16.57 16.83 -2.64
CA SER A 362 -17.16 17.98 -1.94
C SER A 362 -18.10 18.78 -2.86
N ASN A 363 -17.69 19.02 -4.11
CA ASN A 363 -18.52 19.68 -5.12
C ASN A 363 -19.77 18.87 -5.46
N CYS A 364 -19.65 17.54 -5.60
CA CYS A 364 -20.79 16.66 -5.84
C CYS A 364 -21.76 16.59 -4.65
N LEU A 365 -21.28 16.77 -3.42
CA LEU A 365 -22.10 16.83 -2.22
C LEU A 365 -22.77 18.20 -1.99
N GLY A 366 -22.54 19.17 -2.90
CA GLY A 366 -23.23 20.47 -2.88
C GLY A 366 -22.82 21.38 -1.72
N GLN A 367 -21.62 21.19 -1.16
CA GLN A 367 -21.13 22.01 -0.06
C GLN A 367 -20.40 23.25 -0.56
N SER A 368 -21.11 24.37 -0.63
CA SER A 368 -20.61 25.67 -1.07
C SER A 368 -19.48 26.23 -0.19
N ASP A 369 -19.39 25.85 1.08
CA ASP A 369 -18.37 26.37 2.01
C ASP A 369 -16.95 25.83 1.73
N LEU A 370 -16.83 24.64 1.11
CA LEU A 370 -15.54 24.05 0.75
C LEU A 370 -15.00 24.56 -0.59
N THR A 371 -15.88 25.02 -1.48
CA THR A 371 -15.50 25.70 -2.73
C THR A 371 -14.80 27.04 -2.48
N ASP A 372 -15.11 27.74 -1.39
CA ASP A 372 -14.42 28.98 -1.03
C ASP A 372 -13.01 28.72 -0.45
N MET A 373 -12.79 27.57 0.19
CA MET A 373 -11.44 27.10 0.58
C MET A 373 -10.55 26.71 -0.61
N LEU A 374 -11.08 26.67 -1.84
CA LEU A 374 -10.31 26.45 -3.07
C LEU A 374 -9.80 27.74 -3.72
N LEU A 375 -10.18 28.93 -3.24
CA LEU A 375 -9.62 30.20 -3.75
C LEU A 375 -8.07 30.24 -3.72
N PRO A 376 -7.37 29.71 -2.69
CA PRO A 376 -5.91 29.64 -2.70
C PRO A 376 -5.35 28.64 -3.72
N CYS A 377 -6.10 27.60 -4.09
CA CYS A 377 -5.65 26.57 -5.03
C CYS A 377 -5.96 26.92 -6.50
N ASN A 378 -6.98 27.74 -6.77
CA ASN A 378 -7.20 28.30 -8.10
C ASN A 378 -6.10 29.31 -8.50
N LEU A 379 -5.35 29.85 -7.53
CA LEU A 379 -4.10 30.57 -7.79
C LEU A 379 -2.96 29.66 -8.32
N LEU A 380 -3.05 28.34 -8.12
CA LEU A 380 -2.16 27.34 -8.74
C LEU A 380 -2.65 26.87 -10.12
N ALA A 381 -3.80 27.34 -10.60
CA ALA A 381 -4.08 27.37 -12.04
C ALA A 381 -3.26 28.50 -12.69
N ILE A 382 -1.94 28.49 -12.52
CA ILE A 382 -1.03 29.40 -13.19
C ILE A 382 -1.05 29.00 -14.68
N PRO A 383 -1.43 29.91 -15.59
CA PRO A 383 -1.64 29.56 -16.98
C PRO A 383 -0.34 29.03 -17.60
N ARG A 384 -0.39 27.78 -18.12
CA ARG A 384 0.59 27.26 -19.08
C ARG A 384 0.47 28.02 -20.40
N SER A 385 0.94 29.26 -20.46
CA SER A 385 1.38 29.92 -21.70
C SER A 385 1.58 31.43 -21.51
N ARG A 386 2.79 31.91 -21.79
CA ARG A 386 3.01 32.96 -22.80
C ARG A 386 4.45 32.88 -23.33
N THR A 387 4.55 32.17 -24.46
CA THR A 387 5.23 32.59 -25.69
C THR A 387 6.50 33.46 -25.51
N LYS A 388 7.64 32.88 -25.90
CA LYS A 388 8.84 33.64 -26.31
C LYS A 388 8.41 34.69 -27.35
N ALA A 389 8.30 35.94 -26.95
CA ALA A 389 8.27 37.06 -27.86
C ALA A 389 9.71 37.55 -28.03
N TYR A 390 10.24 37.33 -29.23
CA TYR A 390 11.44 37.95 -29.75
C TYR A 390 11.38 39.47 -29.53
N TYR A 391 12.38 40.05 -28.87
CA TYR A 391 12.71 41.46 -29.05
C TYR A 391 13.97 41.54 -29.92
N ASN A 392 13.73 41.71 -31.22
CA ASN A 392 14.63 42.41 -32.12
C ASN A 392 14.00 43.78 -32.34
N THR A 393 14.62 44.83 -31.81
CA THR A 393 14.78 46.17 -32.43
C THR A 393 15.79 46.95 -31.61
#